data_AF-A0ABD2YEP0-F1
#
_entry.id   AF-A0ABD2YEP0-F1
#
_cell.length_a   1.000
_cell.length_b   1.000
_cell.length_c   1.000
_cell.angle_alpha   90.00
_cell.angle_beta   90.00
_cell.angle_gamma   90.00
#
_symmetry.space_group_name_H-M   'P 1'
#
loop_
_entity.id
_entity.type
_entity.pdbx_description
1 polymer ?
#
loop_
_entity_poly.entity_id
_entity_poly.type
_entity_poly.pdbx_seq_one_letter_code
_entity_poly.pdbx_strand_id
1 'polypeptide(L)'
;MNVKKEEEDDENKKHRKEGHSSSAVSAASPPRDAEVDPPPLSAELPARQLPSITIPARDPNAVFSGGGISFLSGNRNAKFSYGYSSFKGKRASMEDFYETRISEVEGQMVAFFGVFDGHGGSRTAEYLKNNLFKNLSSHPDFIRDTKSAIVEAFRQTDADYLNEERGQQKDAGSTASTAVLVGDRLLVANVGDSRVVACRAGSAIPLSIDHKPDRSDERERIEQAGGFIIWAGTWRVGGVLAVSRAFGDKLLKPYVVAEPEIQEEEIDGVEFIIIASDGLWNVLSNKDAVAIIQDIIDAEAASRKLIEEAYARGSSDNITCVVVRFENSLPRIS
;
A
#
# COMPACT_ATOMS: atom_id res chain seq x y z
N MET A 1 -36.31 40.72 41.57
CA MET A 1 -36.48 39.51 42.40
C MET A 1 -35.22 38.68 42.19
N ASN A 2 -34.15 38.78 43.00
CA ASN A 2 -33.98 38.20 44.36
C ASN A 2 -34.70 36.84 44.44
N VAL A 3 -34.04 35.69 44.61
CA VAL A 3 -33.18 35.22 45.74
C VAL A 3 -32.31 34.05 45.19
N LYS A 4 -30.97 33.95 45.25
CA LYS A 4 -29.93 33.88 46.32
C LYS A 4 -29.84 32.53 47.09
N LYS A 5 -28.57 32.04 47.22
CA LYS A 5 -27.97 31.13 48.25
C LYS A 5 -27.84 29.64 47.92
N GLU A 6 -26.79 28.90 48.27
CA GLU A 6 -25.48 29.05 49.00
C GLU A 6 -24.71 27.71 48.72
N GLU A 7 -23.39 27.62 48.46
CA GLU A 7 -22.22 27.61 49.40
C GLU A 7 -22.43 26.66 50.61
N GLU A 8 -21.58 25.67 50.94
CA GLU A 8 -20.18 25.65 51.41
C GLU A 8 -19.70 24.17 51.46
N ASP A 9 -18.45 23.84 51.10
CA ASP A 9 -17.27 23.57 51.96
C ASP A 9 -17.45 22.51 53.09
N ASP A 10 -16.53 21.53 53.17
CA ASP A 10 -15.57 21.42 54.29
C ASP A 10 -14.52 20.30 54.09
N GLU A 11 -13.34 20.55 54.63
CA GLU A 11 -12.15 19.70 54.71
C GLU A 11 -12.35 18.48 55.65
N ASN A 12 -11.41 17.52 55.66
CA ASN A 12 -10.42 17.37 56.75
C ASN A 12 -9.89 15.92 56.98
N LYS A 13 -8.60 15.89 57.36
CA LYS A 13 -7.91 15.02 58.35
C LYS A 13 -7.20 13.71 57.98
N LYS A 14 -5.87 13.82 58.09
CA LYS A 14 -4.83 12.84 58.48
C LYS A 14 -5.13 12.07 59.78
N HIS A 15 -4.67 10.81 59.88
CA HIS A 15 -4.04 10.12 61.04
C HIS A 15 -3.24 8.91 60.51
N ARG A 16 -1.89 8.77 60.63
CA ARG A 16 -0.93 8.51 61.74
C ARG A 16 -0.84 7.05 62.26
N LYS A 17 0.38 6.48 62.11
CA LYS A 17 1.15 5.56 63.02
C LYS A 17 0.63 4.12 63.19
N GLU A 18 1.39 3.07 63.53
CA GLU A 18 2.81 2.70 63.75
C GLU A 18 2.83 1.16 64.01
N GLY A 19 3.99 0.50 63.89
CA GLY A 19 4.23 -0.86 64.41
C GLY A 19 5.27 -1.64 63.59
N HIS A 20 6.58 -1.42 63.73
CA HIS A 20 7.51 -2.04 64.72
C HIS A 20 7.47 -3.58 64.82
N SER A 21 8.53 -4.23 64.33
CA SER A 21 9.13 -5.41 64.96
C SER A 21 10.56 -5.62 64.45
N SER A 22 11.50 -5.31 65.34
CA SER A 22 12.93 -5.60 65.30
C SER A 22 13.25 -7.09 65.50
N SER A 23 14.33 -7.59 64.92
CA SER A 23 15.30 -8.40 65.67
C SER A 23 16.66 -8.45 64.94
N ALA A 24 17.70 -8.64 65.75
CA ALA A 24 19.06 -8.19 65.55
C ALA A 24 20.02 -9.35 65.25
N VAL A 25 21.05 -9.04 64.44
CA VAL A 25 22.50 -9.29 64.64
C VAL A 25 22.99 -10.73 64.89
N SER A 26 23.87 -11.22 64.01
CA SER A 26 25.21 -11.70 64.42
C SER A 26 26.24 -11.56 63.30
N ALA A 27 27.42 -11.09 63.67
CA ALA A 27 28.57 -10.85 62.80
C ALA A 27 29.46 -12.09 62.70
N ALA A 28 30.06 -12.30 61.52
CA ALA A 28 31.22 -13.18 61.35
C ALA A 28 32.18 -12.59 60.30
N SER A 29 33.46 -12.53 60.67
CA SER A 29 34.61 -11.92 59.98
C SER A 29 34.98 -12.62 58.66
N PRO A 30 35.77 -11.97 57.77
CA PRO A 30 35.93 -12.41 56.38
C PRO A 30 37.05 -13.44 56.21
N PRO A 31 36.95 -14.37 55.25
CA PRO A 31 38.10 -15.13 54.79
C PRO A 31 38.84 -14.41 53.66
N ARG A 32 40.12 -14.75 53.62
CA ARG A 32 41.26 -14.19 52.88
C ARG A 32 41.12 -14.24 51.36
N ASP A 33 41.82 -13.30 50.73
CA ASP A 33 42.03 -13.14 49.29
C ASP A 33 42.41 -14.46 48.60
N ALA A 34 41.62 -14.82 47.59
CA ALA A 34 42.02 -15.73 46.53
C ALA A 34 42.11 -14.91 45.24
N GLU A 35 43.30 -14.89 44.65
CA GLU A 35 43.57 -14.33 43.33
C GLU A 35 42.56 -14.89 42.31
N VAL A 36 41.81 -14.00 41.66
CA VAL A 36 40.96 -14.34 40.52
C VAL A 36 41.70 -13.87 39.28
N ASP A 37 42.11 -14.82 38.44
CA ASP A 37 42.70 -14.58 37.13
C ASP A 37 41.81 -13.62 36.30
N PRO A 38 42.41 -12.73 35.47
CA PRO A 38 41.62 -11.91 34.56
C PRO A 38 40.86 -12.79 33.57
N PRO A 39 39.63 -12.40 33.17
CA PRO A 39 38.84 -13.20 32.24
C PRO A 39 39.58 -13.31 30.90
N PRO A 40 39.47 -14.45 30.20
CA PRO A 40 40.09 -14.58 28.88
C PRO A 40 39.48 -13.55 27.93
N LEU A 41 40.33 -12.99 27.06
CA LEU A 41 39.91 -12.13 25.94
C LEU A 41 38.71 -12.77 25.25
N SER A 42 37.62 -12.01 25.15
CA SER A 42 36.38 -12.38 24.50
C SER A 42 36.65 -13.04 23.16
N ALA A 43 36.34 -14.33 23.06
CA ALA A 43 36.20 -15.01 21.79
C ALA A 43 35.18 -14.23 20.95
N GLU A 44 35.56 -13.84 19.74
CA GLU A 44 34.64 -13.28 18.76
C GLU A 44 33.47 -14.26 18.60
N LEU A 45 32.27 -13.81 18.98
CA LEU A 45 31.05 -14.54 18.70
C LEU A 45 30.97 -14.69 17.18
N PRO A 46 30.77 -15.91 16.64
CA PRO A 46 30.59 -16.06 15.21
C PRO A 46 29.39 -15.19 14.80
N ALA A 47 29.58 -14.37 13.77
CA ALA A 47 28.51 -13.58 13.18
C ALA A 47 27.30 -14.50 12.98
N ARG A 48 26.16 -14.16 13.61
CA ARG A 48 24.90 -14.85 13.34
C ARG A 48 24.64 -14.74 11.84
N GLN A 49 24.91 -15.81 11.11
CA GLN A 49 24.37 -15.99 9.77
C GLN A 49 22.85 -15.92 9.93
N LEU A 50 22.27 -14.83 9.43
CA LEU A 50 20.84 -14.79 9.16
C LEU A 50 20.53 -16.01 8.31
N PRO A 51 19.46 -16.78 8.62
CA PRO A 51 19.12 -17.94 7.83
C PRO A 51 19.02 -17.51 6.37
N SER A 52 19.82 -18.12 5.49
CA SER A 52 19.67 -17.93 4.06
C SER A 52 18.27 -18.38 3.71
N ILE A 53 17.41 -17.42 3.38
CA ILE A 53 16.09 -17.74 2.85
C ILE A 53 16.35 -18.32 1.47
N THR A 54 16.40 -19.65 1.39
CA THR A 54 16.19 -20.35 0.14
C THR A 54 14.73 -20.13 -0.22
N ILE A 55 14.46 -19.08 -0.98
CA ILE A 55 13.22 -18.99 -1.74
C ILE A 55 13.25 -20.23 -2.63
N PRO A 56 12.30 -21.17 -2.49
CA PRO A 56 12.28 -22.34 -3.35
C PRO A 56 12.31 -21.84 -4.79
N ALA A 57 13.23 -22.41 -5.59
CA ALA A 57 13.18 -22.22 -7.03
C ALA A 57 11.82 -22.74 -7.50
N ARG A 58 10.93 -21.78 -7.78
CA ARG A 58 9.54 -21.96 -8.28
C ARG A 58 8.55 -22.47 -7.23
N ASP A 59 7.63 -21.59 -6.87
CA ASP A 59 6.34 -21.97 -6.28
C ASP A 59 5.50 -22.68 -7.37
N PRO A 60 5.03 -23.91 -7.15
CA PRO A 60 4.15 -24.62 -8.10
C PRO A 60 2.79 -23.93 -8.32
N ASN A 61 2.44 -22.92 -7.53
CA ASN A 61 1.22 -22.11 -7.69
C ASN A 61 1.46 -20.72 -8.32
N ALA A 62 2.71 -20.37 -8.67
CA ALA A 62 3.01 -19.10 -9.35
C ALA A 62 2.62 -19.20 -10.84
N VAL A 63 1.42 -18.71 -11.15
CA VAL A 63 0.87 -18.64 -12.50
C VAL A 63 1.43 -17.40 -13.22
N PHE A 64 2.41 -17.62 -14.11
CA PHE A 64 2.88 -16.77 -15.23
C PHE A 64 3.23 -15.29 -14.98
N SER A 65 4.51 -14.99 -14.81
CA SER A 65 5.11 -13.75 -15.31
C SER A 65 5.25 -13.84 -16.83
N GLY A 66 4.86 -12.81 -17.57
CA GLY A 66 4.93 -12.86 -19.02
C GLY A 66 4.63 -11.54 -19.69
N GLY A 67 5.56 -11.09 -20.53
CA GLY A 67 5.27 -10.17 -21.63
C GLY A 67 6.25 -9.01 -21.78
N GLY A 68 7.37 -9.23 -22.48
CA GLY A 68 8.00 -8.15 -23.24
C GLY A 68 7.13 -7.86 -24.46
N ILE A 69 6.54 -6.67 -24.54
CA ILE A 69 5.49 -6.35 -25.51
C ILE A 69 5.79 -5.01 -26.20
N SER A 70 5.69 -4.99 -27.52
CA SER A 70 6.01 -3.85 -28.38
C SER A 70 4.77 -3.37 -29.11
N PHE A 71 4.15 -2.25 -28.71
CA PHE A 71 3.00 -1.68 -29.43
C PHE A 71 2.92 -0.17 -29.28
N LEU A 72 2.52 0.51 -30.36
CA LEU A 72 1.71 1.73 -30.34
C LEU A 72 0.97 1.87 -31.68
N SER A 73 -0.28 2.30 -31.63
CA SER A 73 -1.01 2.83 -32.78
C SER A 73 -0.90 4.35 -32.75
N GLY A 74 -0.19 4.93 -33.73
CA GLY A 74 0.08 6.36 -33.86
C GLY A 74 1.57 6.72 -33.82
N ASN A 75 2.15 7.10 -34.97
CA ASN A 75 3.51 7.66 -35.27
C ASN A 75 4.79 7.23 -34.52
N ARG A 76 4.74 6.51 -33.40
CA ARG A 76 5.88 6.00 -32.62
C ARG A 76 5.56 4.57 -32.22
N ASN A 77 6.58 3.71 -32.08
CA ASN A 77 6.45 2.40 -31.43
C ASN A 77 7.05 2.54 -30.03
N ALA A 78 6.25 2.49 -28.98
CA ALA A 78 6.73 2.31 -27.62
C ALA A 78 6.77 0.82 -27.34
N LYS A 79 7.84 0.39 -26.68
CA LYS A 79 7.97 -0.97 -26.20
C LYS A 79 8.02 -0.92 -24.70
N PHE A 80 7.37 -1.86 -24.06
CA PHE A 80 7.44 -1.99 -22.63
C PHE A 80 7.54 -3.46 -22.24
N SER A 81 8.15 -3.73 -21.10
CA SER A 81 8.06 -5.01 -20.43
C SER A 81 7.40 -4.80 -19.09
N TYR A 82 6.75 -5.83 -18.57
CA TYR A 82 6.22 -5.77 -17.22
C TYR A 82 6.41 -7.10 -16.51
N GLY A 83 6.43 -7.01 -15.19
CA GLY A 83 6.52 -8.14 -14.29
C GLY A 83 5.87 -7.77 -12.97
N TYR A 84 5.48 -8.78 -12.24
CA TYR A 84 4.81 -8.58 -10.96
C TYR A 84 5.25 -9.66 -9.99
N SER A 85 5.09 -9.38 -8.71
CA SER A 85 5.28 -10.34 -7.64
C SER A 85 4.26 -10.05 -6.56
N SER A 86 3.92 -11.08 -5.80
CA SER A 86 2.94 -10.98 -4.73
C SER A 86 3.29 -11.95 -3.63
N PHE A 87 3.23 -11.51 -2.37
CA PHE A 87 3.68 -12.26 -1.21
C PHE A 87 2.79 -12.00 0.00
N LYS A 88 2.27 -13.08 0.58
CA LYS A 88 1.40 -13.02 1.76
C LYS A 88 2.06 -12.38 2.99
N GLY A 89 3.39 -12.44 3.07
CA GLY A 89 4.11 -11.93 4.23
C GLY A 89 3.70 -12.64 5.53
N LYS A 90 3.51 -11.85 6.59
CA LYS A 90 3.18 -12.35 7.93
C LYS A 90 1.67 -12.45 8.19
N ARG A 91 0.82 -12.03 7.24
CA ARG A 91 -0.64 -12.09 7.37
C ARG A 91 -1.15 -13.53 7.29
N ALA A 92 -2.32 -13.75 7.88
CA ALA A 92 -2.98 -15.06 7.86
C ALA A 92 -3.52 -15.42 6.46
N SER A 93 -4.14 -14.43 5.80
CA SER A 93 -4.71 -14.48 4.45
C SER A 93 -3.88 -13.66 3.46
N MET A 94 -4.09 -13.95 2.18
CA MET A 94 -3.66 -13.11 1.06
C MET A 94 -4.90 -12.39 0.51
N GLU A 95 -4.98 -11.08 0.74
CA GLU A 95 -6.12 -10.24 0.37
C GLU A 95 -5.78 -9.27 -0.78
N ASP A 96 -4.50 -9.08 -1.10
CA ASP A 96 -4.09 -8.35 -2.31
C ASP A 96 -4.36 -9.15 -3.59
N PHE A 97 -4.72 -8.41 -4.64
CA PHE A 97 -4.79 -8.88 -6.02
C PHE A 97 -4.06 -7.91 -6.94
N TYR A 98 -3.78 -8.36 -8.15
CA TYR A 98 -3.30 -7.52 -9.24
C TYR A 98 -3.99 -7.98 -10.54
N GLU A 99 -3.98 -7.11 -11.54
CA GLU A 99 -4.39 -7.43 -12.89
C GLU A 99 -3.46 -6.77 -13.90
N THR A 100 -3.05 -7.54 -14.90
CA THR A 100 -2.30 -7.03 -16.06
C THR A 100 -3.00 -7.50 -17.32
N ARG A 101 -3.51 -6.58 -18.12
CA ARG A 101 -4.29 -6.90 -19.32
C ARG A 101 -3.85 -6.02 -20.47
N ILE A 102 -3.74 -6.61 -21.66
CA ILE A 102 -3.53 -5.88 -22.90
C ILE A 102 -4.67 -6.25 -23.84
N SER A 103 -5.31 -5.24 -24.40
CA SER A 103 -6.45 -5.42 -25.32
C SER A 103 -6.52 -4.32 -26.35
N GLU A 104 -7.05 -4.67 -27.52
CA GLU A 104 -7.44 -3.69 -28.53
C GLU A 104 -8.83 -3.12 -28.19
N VAL A 105 -8.95 -1.80 -28.12
CA VAL A 105 -10.21 -1.07 -27.90
C VAL A 105 -10.37 -0.05 -29.02
N GLU A 106 -11.43 -0.16 -29.81
CA GLU A 106 -11.70 0.71 -30.98
C GLU A 106 -10.52 0.86 -31.95
N GLY A 107 -9.74 -0.21 -32.18
CA GLY A 107 -8.58 -0.18 -33.07
C GLY A 107 -7.29 0.35 -32.42
N GLN A 108 -7.33 0.67 -31.12
CA GLN A 108 -6.16 1.11 -30.35
C GLN A 108 -5.74 0.04 -29.35
N MET A 109 -4.46 -0.35 -29.39
CA MET A 109 -3.88 -1.22 -28.36
C MET A 109 -3.74 -0.47 -27.05
N VAL A 110 -4.25 -1.05 -25.97
CA VAL A 110 -4.24 -0.47 -24.63
C VAL A 110 -3.70 -1.48 -23.63
N ALA A 111 -2.87 -1.01 -22.70
CA ALA A 111 -2.37 -1.81 -21.59
C ALA A 111 -2.93 -1.31 -20.27
N PHE A 112 -3.32 -2.24 -19.40
CA PHE A 112 -3.91 -1.99 -18.10
C PHE A 112 -3.10 -2.72 -17.03
N PHE A 113 -2.72 -2.02 -15.98
CA PHE A 113 -2.00 -2.56 -14.83
C PHE A 113 -2.68 -2.07 -13.56
N GLY A 114 -2.95 -2.96 -12.62
CA GLY A 114 -3.61 -2.61 -11.37
C GLY A 114 -3.12 -3.43 -10.19
N VAL A 115 -3.03 -2.80 -9.02
CA VAL A 115 -2.87 -3.45 -7.71
C VAL A 115 -4.08 -3.08 -6.85
N PHE A 116 -4.65 -4.09 -6.20
CA PHE A 116 -5.85 -4.02 -5.38
C PHE A 116 -5.53 -4.59 -4.01
N ASP A 117 -5.26 -3.73 -3.03
CA ASP A 117 -5.03 -4.14 -1.63
C ASP A 117 -6.40 -4.34 -0.97
N GLY A 118 -6.69 -5.55 -0.51
CA GLY A 118 -7.98 -5.92 0.07
C GLY A 118 -7.95 -5.86 1.60
N HIS A 119 -9.06 -5.41 2.19
CA HIS A 119 -9.23 -5.41 3.65
C HIS A 119 -10.62 -5.89 4.06
N GLY A 120 -10.72 -6.51 5.23
CA GLY A 120 -11.97 -7.13 5.69
C GLY A 120 -12.33 -8.41 4.91
N GLY A 121 -11.38 -8.96 4.15
CA GLY A 121 -11.53 -10.10 3.26
C GLY A 121 -11.19 -9.77 1.80
N SER A 122 -10.86 -10.79 1.02
CA SER A 122 -10.38 -10.67 -0.37
C SER A 122 -11.42 -10.31 -1.43
N ARG A 123 -12.72 -10.39 -1.10
CA ARG A 123 -13.81 -10.40 -2.10
C ARG A 123 -13.87 -9.12 -2.94
N THR A 124 -13.67 -7.96 -2.34
CA THR A 124 -13.69 -6.68 -3.09
C THR A 124 -12.51 -6.61 -4.05
N ALA A 125 -11.29 -6.88 -3.58
CA ALA A 125 -10.09 -6.88 -4.43
C ALA A 125 -10.18 -7.90 -5.58
N GLU A 126 -10.71 -9.10 -5.30
CA GLU A 126 -10.97 -10.13 -6.31
C GLU A 126 -12.02 -9.68 -7.34
N TYR A 127 -13.07 -9.00 -6.90
CA TYR A 127 -14.08 -8.43 -7.79
C TYR A 127 -13.48 -7.37 -8.71
N LEU A 128 -12.63 -6.47 -8.18
CA LEU A 128 -11.97 -5.42 -8.97
C LEU A 128 -11.07 -6.04 -10.04
N LYS A 129 -10.24 -7.01 -9.67
CA LYS A 129 -9.41 -7.78 -10.62
C LYS A 129 -10.23 -8.29 -11.81
N ASN A 130 -11.41 -8.85 -11.52
CA ASN A 130 -12.22 -9.50 -12.53
C ASN A 130 -13.05 -8.53 -13.39
N ASN A 131 -13.38 -7.33 -12.89
CA ASN A 131 -14.41 -6.48 -13.50
C ASN A 131 -13.94 -5.07 -13.85
N LEU A 132 -13.03 -4.46 -13.09
CA LEU A 132 -12.71 -3.02 -13.23
C LEU A 132 -12.20 -2.68 -14.64
N PHE A 133 -11.19 -3.40 -15.13
CA PHE A 133 -10.68 -3.17 -16.49
C PHE A 133 -11.63 -3.62 -17.58
N LYS A 134 -12.55 -4.56 -17.31
CA LYS A 134 -13.59 -4.94 -18.28
C LYS A 134 -14.59 -3.79 -18.46
N ASN A 135 -15.10 -3.26 -17.35
CA ASN A 135 -16.01 -2.12 -17.34
C ASN A 135 -15.36 -0.89 -17.99
N LEU A 136 -14.11 -0.60 -17.65
CA LEU A 136 -13.37 0.50 -18.26
C LEU A 136 -13.17 0.32 -19.77
N SER A 137 -12.69 -0.85 -20.22
CA SER A 137 -12.47 -1.11 -21.65
C SER A 137 -13.75 -1.15 -22.49
N SER A 138 -14.91 -1.34 -21.83
CA SER A 138 -16.22 -1.38 -22.50
C SER A 138 -16.94 -0.02 -22.44
N HIS A 139 -16.34 0.99 -21.80
CA HIS A 139 -16.94 2.30 -21.68
C HIS A 139 -17.01 2.99 -23.06
N PRO A 140 -18.17 3.52 -23.48
CA PRO A 140 -18.34 4.10 -24.83
C PRO A 140 -17.42 5.28 -25.11
N ASP A 141 -16.93 5.93 -24.05
CA ASP A 141 -16.06 7.10 -24.14
C ASP A 141 -14.61 6.79 -23.75
N PHE A 142 -14.24 5.51 -23.63
CA PHE A 142 -12.91 5.12 -23.14
C PHE A 142 -11.76 5.75 -23.94
N ILE A 143 -11.83 5.73 -25.28
CA ILE A 143 -10.81 6.34 -26.14
C ILE A 143 -10.98 7.85 -26.26
N ARG A 144 -12.23 8.33 -26.34
CA ARG A 144 -12.55 9.74 -26.58
C ARG A 144 -12.28 10.63 -25.36
N ASP A 145 -12.64 10.16 -24.18
CA ASP A 145 -12.48 10.84 -22.90
C ASP A 145 -12.15 9.82 -21.80
N THR A 146 -10.89 9.36 -21.83
CA THR A 146 -10.39 8.31 -20.93
C THR A 146 -10.51 8.71 -19.45
N LYS A 147 -10.38 9.99 -19.10
CA LYS A 147 -10.47 10.43 -17.69
C LYS A 147 -11.90 10.28 -17.16
N SER A 148 -12.88 10.79 -17.91
CA SER A 148 -14.29 10.65 -17.53
C SER A 148 -14.70 9.18 -17.50
N ALA A 149 -14.24 8.39 -18.49
CA ALA A 149 -14.46 6.95 -18.53
C ALA A 149 -13.88 6.22 -17.31
N ILE A 150 -12.69 6.60 -16.82
CA ILE A 150 -12.11 6.06 -15.58
C ILE A 150 -12.99 6.40 -14.38
N VAL A 151 -13.40 7.65 -14.19
CA VAL A 151 -14.24 8.06 -13.06
C VAL A 151 -15.57 7.31 -13.06
N GLU A 152 -16.22 7.24 -14.23
CA GLU A 152 -17.52 6.58 -14.40
C GLU A 152 -17.40 5.06 -14.21
N ALA A 153 -16.39 4.42 -14.79
CA ALA A 153 -16.16 2.98 -14.61
C ALA A 153 -15.86 2.62 -13.15
N PHE A 154 -15.06 3.41 -12.43
CA PHE A 154 -14.78 3.17 -11.02
C PHE A 154 -16.05 3.27 -10.17
N ARG A 155 -16.84 4.34 -10.35
CA ARG A 155 -18.11 4.51 -9.65
C ARG A 155 -19.09 3.38 -9.96
N GLN A 156 -19.20 2.98 -11.24
CA GLN A 156 -20.10 1.91 -11.66
C GLN A 156 -19.65 0.56 -11.10
N THR A 157 -18.37 0.22 -11.15
CA THR A 157 -17.83 -1.02 -10.58
C THR A 157 -18.07 -1.11 -9.06
N ASP A 158 -17.93 0.00 -8.32
CA ASP A 158 -18.26 0.02 -6.88
C ASP A 158 -19.77 -0.20 -6.65
N ALA A 159 -20.63 0.47 -7.42
CA ALA A 159 -22.07 0.30 -7.33
C ALA A 159 -22.53 -1.12 -7.65
N ASP A 160 -21.95 -1.75 -8.67
CA ASP A 160 -22.23 -3.13 -9.06
C ASP A 160 -21.80 -4.11 -7.96
N TYR A 161 -20.58 -3.96 -7.43
CA TYR A 161 -20.09 -4.77 -6.31
C TYR A 161 -20.99 -4.67 -5.08
N LEU A 162 -21.36 -3.45 -4.66
CA LEU A 162 -22.23 -3.22 -3.51
C LEU A 162 -23.65 -3.79 -3.70
N ASN A 163 -24.11 -3.92 -4.95
CA ASN A 163 -25.38 -4.55 -5.30
C ASN A 163 -25.31 -6.07 -5.28
N GLU A 164 -24.24 -6.66 -5.81
CA GLU A 164 -24.03 -8.11 -5.82
C GLU A 164 -23.83 -8.67 -4.40
N GLU A 165 -23.17 -7.92 -3.52
CA GLU A 165 -22.85 -8.37 -2.16
C GLU A 165 -23.97 -8.06 -1.14
N ARG A 166 -25.18 -7.71 -1.62
CA ARG A 166 -26.34 -7.49 -0.76
C ARG A 166 -26.65 -8.75 0.05
N GLY A 167 -26.51 -8.65 1.37
CA GLY A 167 -26.81 -9.74 2.32
C GLY A 167 -25.58 -10.41 2.91
N GLN A 168 -24.38 -10.05 2.45
CA GLN A 168 -23.13 -10.50 3.07
C GLN A 168 -22.93 -9.82 4.42
N GLN A 169 -22.50 -10.59 5.42
CA GLN A 169 -22.34 -10.09 6.79
C GLN A 169 -21.02 -9.36 7.04
N LYS A 170 -19.96 -9.72 6.31
CA LYS A 170 -18.66 -9.06 6.45
C LYS A 170 -18.55 -7.88 5.49
N ASP A 171 -18.17 -6.74 6.04
CA ASP A 171 -17.82 -5.55 5.25
C ASP A 171 -16.37 -5.69 4.79
N ALA A 172 -16.20 -5.81 3.48
CA ALA A 172 -14.90 -5.88 2.83
C ALA A 172 -14.75 -4.67 1.92
N GLY A 173 -13.50 -4.25 1.72
CA GLY A 173 -13.17 -3.18 0.82
C GLY A 173 -11.84 -3.44 0.13
N SER A 174 -11.50 -2.55 -0.80
CA SER A 174 -10.20 -2.60 -1.46
C SER A 174 -9.76 -1.25 -1.99
N THR A 175 -8.45 -1.02 -1.96
CA THR A 175 -7.80 0.03 -2.72
C THR A 175 -7.73 -0.33 -4.21
N ALA A 176 -7.45 0.65 -5.06
CA ALA A 176 -7.08 0.42 -6.45
C ALA A 176 -6.09 1.48 -6.90
N SER A 177 -4.85 1.07 -7.18
CA SER A 177 -3.91 1.88 -7.94
C SER A 177 -3.75 1.28 -9.32
N THR A 178 -4.13 2.04 -10.35
CA THR A 178 -4.08 1.58 -11.73
C THR A 178 -3.22 2.49 -12.61
N ALA A 179 -2.67 1.90 -13.67
CA ALA A 179 -1.98 2.58 -14.75
C ALA A 179 -2.54 2.07 -16.08
N VAL A 180 -3.04 2.99 -16.90
CA VAL A 180 -3.64 2.69 -18.21
C VAL A 180 -2.86 3.40 -19.29
N LEU A 181 -2.31 2.64 -20.22
CA LEU A 181 -1.53 3.14 -21.35
C LEU A 181 -2.38 3.16 -22.61
N VAL A 182 -2.74 4.36 -23.08
CA VAL A 182 -3.52 4.59 -24.31
C VAL A 182 -2.67 5.40 -25.29
N GLY A 183 -2.03 4.73 -26.25
CA GLY A 183 -1.01 5.40 -27.06
C GLY A 183 0.21 5.74 -26.18
N ASP A 184 0.70 6.97 -26.26
CA ASP A 184 1.78 7.50 -25.40
C ASP A 184 1.29 8.09 -24.07
N ARG A 185 -0.03 8.12 -23.85
CA ARG A 185 -0.66 8.65 -22.63
C ARG A 185 -0.71 7.58 -21.55
N LEU A 186 -0.09 7.88 -20.42
CA LEU A 186 -0.15 7.10 -19.19
C LEU A 186 -1.13 7.78 -18.23
N LEU A 187 -2.27 7.13 -17.96
CA LEU A 187 -3.25 7.58 -16.99
C LEU A 187 -3.11 6.74 -15.72
N VAL A 188 -2.71 7.37 -14.62
CA VAL A 188 -2.66 6.77 -13.29
C VAL A 188 -3.90 7.18 -12.53
N ALA A 189 -4.67 6.20 -12.05
CA ALA A 189 -5.85 6.43 -11.24
C ALA A 189 -5.70 5.75 -9.88
N ASN A 190 -5.92 6.48 -8.79
CA ASN A 190 -5.73 5.99 -7.43
C ASN A 190 -6.98 6.11 -6.57
N VAL A 191 -7.28 5.05 -5.82
CA VAL A 191 -8.28 4.98 -4.74
C VAL A 191 -7.62 4.25 -3.58
N GLY A 192 -7.48 4.90 -2.43
CA GLY A 192 -6.79 4.32 -1.26
C GLY A 192 -5.31 4.68 -1.17
N ASP A 193 -4.53 3.85 -0.48
CA ASP A 193 -3.14 4.08 -0.10
C ASP A 193 -2.14 3.07 -0.67
N SER A 194 -2.58 2.24 -1.62
CA SER A 194 -1.68 1.76 -2.68
C SER A 194 -1.12 2.98 -3.45
N ARG A 195 0.03 2.80 -4.10
CA ARG A 195 0.74 3.92 -4.75
C ARG A 195 1.41 3.55 -6.07
N VAL A 196 1.45 4.53 -6.97
CA VAL A 196 2.20 4.49 -8.23
C VAL A 196 3.34 5.50 -8.21
N VAL A 197 4.55 5.05 -8.54
CA VAL A 197 5.76 5.88 -8.62
C VAL A 197 6.46 5.63 -9.94
N ALA A 198 6.82 6.69 -10.66
CA ALA A 198 7.64 6.64 -11.86
C ALA A 198 9.12 6.88 -11.55
N CYS A 199 9.97 6.33 -12.40
CA CYS A 199 11.37 6.73 -12.55
C CYS A 199 11.53 7.52 -13.85
N ARG A 200 12.13 8.71 -13.75
CA ARG A 200 12.52 9.54 -14.90
C ARG A 200 13.89 10.14 -14.62
N ALA A 201 14.87 9.82 -15.47
CA ALA A 201 16.27 10.19 -15.29
C ALA A 201 16.81 9.81 -13.89
N GLY A 202 16.52 8.58 -13.46
CA GLY A 202 16.88 8.05 -12.13
C GLY A 202 16.14 8.69 -10.93
N SER A 203 15.24 9.65 -11.17
CA SER A 203 14.50 10.33 -10.11
C SER A 203 13.13 9.69 -9.87
N ALA A 204 12.78 9.49 -8.60
CA ALA A 204 11.48 9.00 -8.19
C ALA A 204 10.43 10.12 -8.22
N ILE A 205 9.41 9.96 -9.07
CA ILE A 205 8.29 10.89 -9.25
C ILE A 205 7.01 10.18 -8.81
N PRO A 206 6.36 10.57 -7.71
CA PRO A 206 5.06 10.02 -7.35
C PRO A 206 4.02 10.40 -8.40
N LEU A 207 3.30 9.41 -8.94
CA LEU A 207 2.18 9.60 -9.86
C LEU A 207 0.82 9.51 -9.17
N SER A 208 0.80 9.13 -7.89
CA SER A 208 -0.38 9.16 -7.03
C SER A 208 -0.03 9.69 -5.65
N ILE A 209 -1.06 10.15 -4.94
CA ILE A 209 -0.99 10.56 -3.53
C ILE A 209 -1.92 9.64 -2.76
N ASP A 210 -1.45 9.11 -1.63
CA ASP A 210 -2.23 8.21 -0.79
C ASP A 210 -3.46 8.94 -0.22
N HIS A 211 -4.59 8.24 -0.23
CA HIS A 211 -5.84 8.71 0.35
C HIS A 211 -5.91 8.34 1.84
N LYS A 212 -5.22 9.12 2.66
CA LYS A 212 -5.20 8.97 4.12
C LYS A 212 -6.27 9.85 4.79
N PRO A 213 -6.93 9.39 5.87
CA PRO A 213 -7.98 10.16 6.53
C PRO A 213 -7.53 11.52 7.09
N ASP A 214 -6.25 11.74 7.34
CA ASP A 214 -5.71 13.03 7.81
C ASP A 214 -5.25 13.98 6.70
N ARG A 215 -5.33 13.57 5.43
CA ARG A 215 -5.15 14.47 4.30
C ARG A 215 -6.24 15.55 4.36
N SER A 216 -5.85 16.82 4.30
CA SER A 216 -6.74 17.93 4.69
C SER A 216 -8.05 18.00 3.89
N ASP A 217 -7.96 17.78 2.58
CA ASP A 217 -9.11 17.73 1.66
C ASP A 217 -9.99 16.50 1.89
N GLU A 218 -9.40 15.34 2.16
CA GLU A 218 -10.15 14.11 2.48
C GLU A 218 -10.88 14.22 3.81
N ARG A 219 -10.22 14.80 4.82
CA ARG A 219 -10.80 15.08 6.13
C ARG A 219 -11.99 16.02 6.01
N GLU A 220 -11.82 17.11 5.28
CA GLU A 220 -12.89 18.07 5.01
C GLU A 220 -14.07 17.39 4.28
N ARG A 221 -13.80 16.62 3.22
CA ARG A 221 -14.84 15.89 2.48
C ARG A 221 -15.63 14.94 3.37
N ILE A 222 -14.95 14.19 4.25
CA ILE A 222 -15.57 13.24 5.19
C ILE A 222 -16.44 13.98 6.21
N GLU A 223 -15.92 15.06 6.81
CA GLU A 223 -16.64 15.84 7.83
C GLU A 223 -17.86 16.57 7.21
N GLN A 224 -17.73 17.12 6.00
CA GLN A 224 -18.83 17.73 5.25
C GLN A 224 -19.94 16.73 4.90
N ALA A 225 -19.59 15.46 4.66
CA ALA A 225 -20.55 14.39 4.44
C ALA A 225 -21.24 13.91 5.74
N GLY A 226 -20.87 14.46 6.91
CA GLY A 226 -21.38 14.05 8.23
C GLY A 226 -20.63 12.89 8.88
N GLY A 227 -19.50 12.47 8.28
CA GLY A 227 -18.59 11.49 8.86
C GLY A 227 -17.67 12.12 9.89
N PHE A 228 -16.83 11.30 10.52
CA PHE A 228 -15.84 11.76 11.48
C PHE A 228 -14.56 10.92 11.39
N ILE A 229 -13.45 11.48 11.85
CA ILE A 229 -12.14 10.83 11.85
C ILE A 229 -11.59 10.78 13.28
N ILE A 230 -11.12 9.61 13.70
CA ILE A 230 -10.56 9.38 15.04
C ILE A 230 -9.12 8.92 14.93
N TRP A 231 -8.27 9.39 15.83
CA TRP A 231 -6.93 8.83 16.04
C TRP A 231 -7.00 7.60 16.95
N ALA A 232 -6.63 6.43 16.43
CA ALA A 232 -6.54 5.17 17.16
C ALA A 232 -5.31 4.38 16.69
N GLY A 233 -4.12 4.85 17.07
CA GLY A 233 -2.82 4.37 16.58
C GLY A 233 -2.48 4.86 15.16
N THR A 234 -3.51 5.09 14.34
CA THR A 234 -3.50 5.81 13.07
C THR A 234 -4.84 6.55 12.90
N TRP A 235 -4.92 7.48 11.95
CA TRP A 235 -6.16 8.17 11.62
C TRP A 235 -7.14 7.23 10.93
N ARG A 236 -8.41 7.23 11.38
CA ARG A 236 -9.43 6.31 10.87
C ARG A 236 -10.78 6.98 10.64
N VAL A 237 -11.38 6.72 9.48
CA VAL A 237 -12.76 7.10 9.15
C VAL A 237 -13.73 6.27 9.99
N GLY A 238 -14.64 6.93 10.69
CA GLY A 238 -15.60 6.27 11.59
C GLY A 238 -14.96 5.52 12.76
N GLY A 239 -13.66 5.74 13.02
CA GLY A 239 -12.87 4.94 13.96
C GLY A 239 -12.50 3.53 13.46
N VAL A 240 -12.82 3.18 12.21
CA VAL A 240 -12.65 1.83 11.65
C VAL A 240 -11.54 1.79 10.61
N LEU A 241 -11.65 2.56 9.53
CA LEU A 241 -10.85 2.36 8.31
C LEU A 241 -9.71 3.38 8.18
N ALA A 242 -8.49 2.92 7.90
CA ALA A 242 -7.28 3.75 7.83
C ALA A 242 -7.02 4.38 6.45
N VAL A 243 -7.96 4.24 5.51
CA VAL A 243 -7.99 4.90 4.21
C VAL A 243 -9.26 5.74 4.06
N SER A 244 -9.19 6.84 3.33
CA SER A 244 -10.34 7.73 3.10
C SER A 244 -11.13 7.40 1.83
N ARG A 245 -10.54 6.65 0.91
CA ARG A 245 -11.15 6.18 -0.33
C ARG A 245 -10.92 4.69 -0.53
N ALA A 246 -11.96 3.98 -0.95
CA ALA A 246 -11.94 2.55 -1.21
C ALA A 246 -13.20 2.13 -1.99
N PHE A 247 -13.07 1.03 -2.72
CA PHE A 247 -14.20 0.24 -3.20
C PHE A 247 -14.74 -0.62 -2.06
N GLY A 248 -16.02 -1.00 -2.11
CA GLY A 248 -16.66 -1.77 -1.05
C GLY A 248 -16.93 -0.90 0.18
N ASP A 249 -16.58 -1.37 1.38
CA ASP A 249 -16.76 -0.63 2.65
C ASP A 249 -18.18 -0.05 2.81
N LYS A 250 -19.18 -0.91 2.59
CA LYS A 250 -20.58 -0.55 2.51
C LYS A 250 -21.05 0.21 3.74
N LEU A 251 -20.59 -0.17 4.93
CA LEU A 251 -21.01 0.46 6.19
C LEU A 251 -20.44 1.86 6.37
N LEU A 252 -19.40 2.22 5.61
CA LEU A 252 -18.75 3.53 5.64
C LEU A 252 -19.13 4.41 4.45
N LYS A 253 -20.00 3.96 3.54
CA LYS A 253 -20.63 4.81 2.53
C LYS A 253 -21.64 5.76 3.23
N PRO A 254 -21.67 7.07 2.90
CA PRO A 254 -20.98 7.73 1.77
C PRO A 254 -19.61 8.36 2.12
N TYR A 255 -19.09 8.15 3.33
CA TYR A 255 -17.86 8.79 3.79
C TYR A 255 -16.60 8.27 3.07
N VAL A 256 -16.56 6.99 2.73
CA VAL A 256 -15.46 6.37 1.97
C VAL A 256 -15.89 6.22 0.50
N VAL A 257 -15.26 6.95 -0.41
CA VAL A 257 -15.68 6.99 -1.83
C VAL A 257 -14.75 6.14 -2.71
N ALA A 258 -15.28 5.58 -3.80
CA ALA A 258 -14.50 4.87 -4.82
C ALA A 258 -14.09 5.78 -5.99
N GLU A 259 -14.20 7.10 -5.81
CA GLU A 259 -13.84 8.07 -6.84
C GLU A 259 -12.32 8.25 -6.93
N PRO A 260 -11.71 8.00 -8.10
CA PRO A 260 -10.27 8.06 -8.24
C PRO A 260 -9.75 9.49 -8.34
N GLU A 261 -8.52 9.69 -7.86
CA GLU A 261 -7.66 10.79 -8.33
C GLU A 261 -6.87 10.33 -9.55
N ILE A 262 -6.85 11.15 -10.60
CA ILE A 262 -6.23 10.80 -11.88
C ILE A 262 -5.09 11.77 -12.19
N GLN A 263 -3.89 11.22 -12.39
CA GLN A 263 -2.75 11.90 -12.98
C GLN A 263 -2.57 11.40 -14.42
N GLU A 264 -2.31 12.30 -15.36
CA GLU A 264 -1.98 11.94 -16.74
C GLU A 264 -0.59 12.43 -17.08
N GLU A 265 0.23 11.55 -17.66
CA GLU A 265 1.59 11.82 -18.10
C GLU A 265 1.81 11.26 -19.52
N GLU A 266 2.79 11.79 -20.23
CA GLU A 266 3.35 11.12 -21.39
C GLU A 266 4.44 10.14 -20.93
N ILE A 267 4.51 8.97 -21.57
CA ILE A 267 5.56 7.98 -21.28
C ILE A 267 6.96 8.44 -21.68
N ASP A 268 7.10 9.52 -22.43
CA ASP A 268 8.40 10.02 -22.86
C ASP A 268 9.30 10.36 -21.64
N GLY A 269 10.52 9.85 -21.68
CA GLY A 269 11.49 9.92 -20.58
C GLY A 269 11.13 9.12 -19.32
N VAL A 270 9.97 8.44 -19.25
CA VAL A 270 9.65 7.54 -18.13
C VAL A 270 10.38 6.22 -18.37
N GLU A 271 11.30 5.85 -17.48
CA GLU A 271 12.07 4.61 -17.61
C GLU A 271 11.27 3.39 -17.13
N PHE A 272 10.55 3.56 -16.02
CA PHE A 272 9.66 2.54 -15.47
C PHE A 272 8.67 3.15 -14.47
N ILE A 273 7.59 2.42 -14.20
CA ILE A 273 6.68 2.67 -13.08
C ILE A 273 6.63 1.47 -12.13
N ILE A 274 6.39 1.76 -10.86
CA ILE A 274 6.15 0.81 -9.79
C ILE A 274 4.74 1.06 -9.28
N ILE A 275 3.88 0.04 -9.30
CA ILE A 275 2.54 0.05 -8.73
C ILE A 275 2.56 -0.97 -7.60
N ALA A 276 2.29 -0.57 -6.36
CA ALA A 276 2.32 -1.51 -5.24
C ALA A 276 1.35 -1.17 -4.12
N SER A 277 1.01 -2.19 -3.32
CA SER A 277 0.24 -2.05 -2.09
C SER A 277 1.06 -1.39 -0.97
N ASP A 278 0.39 -0.98 0.11
CA ASP A 278 1.04 -0.28 1.21
C ASP A 278 2.05 -1.17 1.96
N GLY A 279 1.93 -2.50 1.84
CA GLY A 279 2.92 -3.46 2.34
C GLY A 279 4.33 -3.23 1.79
N LEU A 280 4.47 -2.59 0.63
CA LEU A 280 5.73 -2.07 0.11
C LEU A 280 6.02 -0.67 0.68
N TRP A 281 5.09 0.27 0.50
CA TRP A 281 5.30 1.70 0.72
C TRP A 281 5.42 2.12 2.19
N ASN A 282 4.94 1.29 3.12
CA ASN A 282 5.07 1.50 4.55
C ASN A 282 6.51 1.33 5.05
N VAL A 283 7.38 0.65 4.29
CA VAL A 283 8.77 0.34 4.68
C VAL A 283 9.81 0.82 3.67
N LEU A 284 9.38 1.21 2.47
CA LEU A 284 10.22 1.75 1.41
C LEU A 284 9.78 3.15 1.01
N SER A 285 10.73 4.08 0.97
CA SER A 285 10.49 5.39 0.36
C SER A 285 10.45 5.27 -1.17
N ASN A 286 9.79 6.23 -1.84
CA ASN A 286 9.76 6.29 -3.31
C ASN A 286 11.18 6.27 -3.91
N LYS A 287 12.11 7.01 -3.28
CA LYS A 287 13.52 7.09 -3.72
C LYS A 287 14.25 5.76 -3.57
N ASP A 288 14.06 5.09 -2.43
CA ASP A 288 14.68 3.79 -2.18
C ASP A 288 14.18 2.76 -3.18
N ALA A 289 12.86 2.68 -3.38
CA ALA A 289 12.25 1.73 -4.31
C ALA A 289 12.81 1.90 -5.73
N VAL A 290 12.89 3.12 -6.24
CA VAL A 290 13.49 3.41 -7.55
C VAL A 290 14.97 3.03 -7.60
N ALA A 291 15.76 3.44 -6.59
CA ALA A 291 17.19 3.15 -6.54
C ALA A 291 17.51 1.65 -6.50
N ILE A 292 16.67 0.84 -5.83
CA ILE A 292 16.85 -0.62 -5.72
C ILE A 292 16.73 -1.31 -7.08
N ILE A 293 15.82 -0.85 -7.95
CA ILE A 293 15.50 -1.55 -9.20
C ILE A 293 15.95 -0.85 -10.47
N GLN A 294 16.56 0.35 -10.37
CA GLN A 294 16.94 1.13 -11.54
C GLN A 294 17.78 0.32 -12.55
N ASP A 295 18.71 -0.50 -12.04
CA ASP A 295 19.65 -1.31 -12.83
C ASP A 295 19.12 -2.72 -13.16
N ILE A 296 17.91 -3.09 -12.70
CA ILE A 296 17.31 -4.40 -12.92
C ILE A 296 16.39 -4.36 -14.14
N ILE A 297 16.92 -4.77 -15.30
CA ILE A 297 16.21 -4.71 -16.59
C ILE A 297 14.98 -5.63 -16.62
N ASP A 298 15.08 -6.82 -16.02
CA ASP A 298 13.96 -7.76 -15.96
C ASP A 298 12.91 -7.27 -14.95
N ALA A 299 11.73 -6.91 -15.46
CA ALA A 299 10.67 -6.29 -14.66
C ALA A 299 10.14 -7.23 -13.57
N GLU A 300 10.12 -8.54 -13.80
CA GLU A 300 9.74 -9.51 -12.78
C GLU A 300 10.77 -9.58 -11.67
N ALA A 301 12.06 -9.72 -12.00
CA ALA A 301 13.14 -9.69 -11.04
C ALA A 301 13.16 -8.38 -10.24
N ALA A 302 12.86 -7.24 -10.88
CA ALA A 302 12.70 -5.96 -10.21
C ALA A 302 11.55 -5.99 -9.19
N SER A 303 10.36 -6.45 -9.58
CA SER A 303 9.20 -6.57 -8.69
C SER A 303 9.48 -7.49 -7.49
N ARG A 304 10.14 -8.63 -7.73
CA ARG A 304 10.52 -9.58 -6.68
C ARG A 304 11.55 -8.98 -5.73
N LYS A 305 12.55 -8.26 -6.26
CA LYS A 305 13.57 -7.60 -5.44
C LYS A 305 12.97 -6.56 -4.49
N LEU A 306 11.95 -5.82 -4.93
CA LEU A 306 11.22 -4.88 -4.08
C LEU A 306 10.47 -5.58 -2.94
N ILE A 307 9.81 -6.71 -3.22
CA ILE A 307 9.12 -7.50 -2.19
C ILE A 307 10.11 -8.08 -1.17
N GLU A 308 11.21 -8.66 -1.65
CA GLU A 308 12.28 -9.19 -0.80
C GLU A 308 12.83 -8.09 0.13
N GLU A 309 13.08 -6.90 -0.41
CA GLU A 309 13.55 -5.76 0.37
C GLU A 309 12.52 -5.27 1.39
N ALA A 310 11.25 -5.12 0.99
CA ALA A 310 10.19 -4.68 1.90
C ALA A 310 10.01 -5.66 3.06
N TYR A 311 10.03 -6.96 2.79
CA TYR A 311 9.97 -7.97 3.84
C TYR A 311 11.20 -7.92 4.76
N ALA A 312 12.41 -7.76 4.20
CA ALA A 312 13.64 -7.63 4.97
C ALA A 312 13.65 -6.38 5.87
N ARG A 313 13.02 -5.28 5.42
CA ARG A 313 12.81 -4.05 6.21
C ARG A 313 11.68 -4.17 7.24
N GLY A 314 11.09 -5.35 7.37
CA GLY A 314 10.18 -5.66 8.46
C GLY A 314 8.70 -5.55 8.11
N SER A 315 8.33 -5.40 6.83
CA SER A 315 6.92 -5.41 6.42
C SER A 315 6.19 -6.61 7.01
N SER A 316 5.04 -6.34 7.61
CA SER A 316 4.16 -7.34 8.22
C SER A 316 2.90 -7.59 7.41
N ASP A 317 2.80 -6.98 6.23
CA ASP A 317 1.60 -7.01 5.41
C ASP A 317 1.66 -8.01 4.24
N ASN A 318 0.54 -8.14 3.52
CA ASN A 318 0.58 -8.59 2.13
C ASN A 318 1.37 -7.57 1.30
N ILE A 319 2.14 -8.05 0.32
CA ILE A 319 2.96 -7.19 -0.52
C ILE A 319 2.72 -7.60 -1.96
N THR A 320 2.19 -6.69 -2.77
CA THR A 320 1.99 -6.88 -4.20
C THR A 320 2.62 -5.74 -4.95
N CYS A 321 3.39 -6.05 -5.98
CA CYS A 321 4.13 -5.09 -6.76
C CYS A 321 4.06 -5.45 -8.24
N VAL A 322 3.71 -4.49 -9.08
CA VAL A 322 3.82 -4.53 -10.55
C VAL A 322 4.86 -3.50 -10.98
N VAL A 323 5.80 -3.91 -11.82
CA VAL A 323 6.79 -3.04 -12.46
C VAL A 323 6.54 -3.07 -13.95
N VAL A 324 6.45 -1.88 -14.57
CA VAL A 324 6.38 -1.72 -16.02
C VAL A 324 7.57 -0.89 -16.46
N ARG A 325 8.45 -1.43 -17.30
CA ARG A 325 9.61 -0.73 -17.85
C ARG A 325 9.33 -0.32 -19.30
N PHE A 326 9.68 0.90 -19.65
CA PHE A 326 9.55 1.41 -21.02
C PHE A 326 10.92 1.42 -21.70
N GLU A 327 10.97 0.93 -22.93
CA GLU A 327 12.14 1.14 -23.79
C GLU A 327 12.04 2.54 -24.37
N ASN A 328 12.82 3.46 -23.81
CA ASN A 328 12.98 4.77 -24.39
C ASN A 328 13.70 4.60 -25.74
N SER A 329 13.02 4.96 -26.84
CA SER A 329 13.72 5.15 -28.11
C SER A 329 14.73 6.27 -27.89
N LEU A 330 16.02 5.94 -27.86
CA LEU A 330 17.10 6.93 -27.85
C LEU A 330 16.74 8.04 -28.86
N PRO A 331 16.91 9.33 -28.52
CA PRO A 331 16.71 10.38 -29.50
C PRO A 331 17.57 10.03 -30.72
N ARG A 332 16.94 9.95 -31.90
CA ARG A 332 17.69 9.79 -33.15
C ARG A 332 18.66 10.97 -33.18
N ILE A 333 19.95 10.68 -33.02
CA ILE A 333 21.00 11.65 -33.27
C ILE A 333 20.85 12.00 -34.75
N SER A 334 20.28 13.18 -35.03
CA SER A 334 20.18 13.77 -36.36
C SER A 334 21.51 14.35 -36.78
#